data_AF-A0A8J3EVS6-F1
#
_entry.id   AF-A0A8J3EVS6-F1
#
_cell.length_a   1.000
_cell.length_b   1.000
_cell.length_c   1.000
_cell.angle_alpha   90.00
_cell.angle_beta   90.00
_cell.angle_gamma   90.00
#
_symmetry.space_group_name_H-M   'P 1'
#
loop_
_entity.id
_entity.type
_entity.pdbx_description
1 polymer ?
#
loop_
_entity_poly.entity_id
_entity_poly.type
_entity_poly.pdbx_seq_one_letter_code
_entity_poly.pdbx_strand_id
1 'polypeptide(L)'
;MVGDRRDGAADAVGGAPADNAPGAVRQDGRSQGRHERQGDSSARILLNEEGWNAACAAAAQAIAAHAYDMTLDQMLAKNRCRAWIAEGRQVAMYLTHVIGQVPLSDTGPHFGRDRTTVAHACARIEDRRDEDYFDNGLMRLESLMMKRVGELKMQRLLAVEAAREAGNRDHEITIEKPLIIRTAKGKFYTFQPIEGQQTEDR
;
A
#
# COMPACT_ATOMS: atom_id res chain seq x y z
N MET A 1 64.05 1.89 -41.62
CA MET A 1 64.22 0.43 -41.50
C MET A 1 64.23 0.11 -40.02
N VAL A 2 63.13 -0.42 -39.48
CA VAL A 2 62.88 -1.86 -39.22
C VAL A 2 63.85 -2.47 -38.20
N GLY A 3 63.25 -3.02 -37.14
CA GLY A 3 63.82 -4.02 -36.24
C GLY A 3 64.27 -3.45 -34.88
N ASP A 4 64.09 -4.10 -33.74
CA ASP A 4 63.54 -5.43 -33.44
C ASP A 4 63.53 -5.59 -31.90
N ARG A 5 62.78 -6.59 -31.40
CA ARG A 5 62.92 -7.32 -30.12
C ARG A 5 62.85 -6.54 -28.79
N ARG A 6 61.81 -6.75 -27.96
CA ARG A 6 61.60 -7.87 -26.98
C ARG A 6 62.77 -8.03 -26.01
N ASP A 7 62.50 -7.86 -24.70
CA ASP A 7 62.93 -8.76 -23.63
C ASP A 7 62.27 -8.38 -22.29
N GLY A 8 61.91 -9.41 -21.51
CA GLY A 8 61.31 -9.29 -20.17
C GLY A 8 60.49 -10.53 -19.79
N ALA A 9 61.16 -11.66 -19.61
CA ALA A 9 60.60 -12.94 -19.15
C ALA A 9 61.09 -13.29 -17.73
N ALA A 10 60.45 -14.34 -17.17
CA ALA A 10 60.69 -15.05 -15.90
C ALA A 10 59.99 -14.41 -14.66
N ASP A 11 59.23 -15.12 -13.82
CA ASP A 11 59.44 -16.50 -13.35
C ASP A 11 58.15 -17.31 -13.08
N ALA A 12 58.35 -18.63 -13.12
CA ALA A 12 57.39 -19.71 -13.03
C ALA A 12 57.13 -20.22 -11.60
N VAL A 13 55.93 -20.75 -11.34
CA VAL A 13 55.59 -21.95 -10.53
C VAL A 13 54.16 -22.35 -10.98
N GLY A 14 53.75 -23.54 -11.40
CA GLY A 14 54.19 -24.90 -11.09
C GLY A 14 53.02 -25.65 -10.41
N GLY A 15 52.41 -26.62 -11.09
CA GLY A 15 51.66 -27.73 -10.45
C GLY A 15 50.13 -27.72 -10.50
N ALA A 16 49.57 -28.35 -11.55
CA ALA A 16 48.42 -29.27 -11.45
C ALA A 16 48.99 -30.71 -11.62
N PRO A 17 48.33 -31.85 -11.29
CA PRO A 17 46.87 -32.07 -11.28
C PRO A 17 46.35 -33.06 -10.20
N ALA A 18 45.02 -33.24 -10.10
CA ALA A 18 44.38 -34.53 -9.84
C ALA A 18 42.86 -34.46 -10.02
N ASP A 19 42.35 -35.37 -10.87
CA ASP A 19 40.96 -35.79 -11.03
C ASP A 19 40.30 -36.24 -9.72
N ASN A 20 39.00 -35.96 -9.52
CA ASN A 20 38.00 -37.02 -9.36
C ASN A 20 36.54 -36.51 -9.48
N ALA A 21 35.71 -37.40 -10.03
CA ALA A 21 34.35 -37.31 -10.53
C ALA A 21 33.23 -36.94 -9.51
N PRO A 22 32.00 -36.63 -9.99
CA PRO A 22 30.93 -36.06 -9.17
C PRO A 22 30.26 -37.10 -8.25
N GLY A 23 30.17 -36.76 -6.97
CA GLY A 23 29.43 -37.51 -5.96
C GLY A 23 27.92 -37.36 -6.13
N ALA A 24 27.27 -38.49 -6.41
CA ALA A 24 25.82 -38.65 -6.33
C ALA A 24 25.35 -38.44 -4.88
N VAL A 25 24.62 -37.35 -4.63
CA VAL A 25 23.88 -37.15 -3.38
C VAL A 25 22.49 -37.76 -3.56
N ARG A 26 22.26 -38.88 -2.86
CA ARG A 26 20.94 -39.41 -2.57
C ARG A 26 20.24 -38.45 -1.60
N GLN A 27 19.03 -38.00 -1.93
CA GLN A 27 18.10 -37.43 -0.96
C GLN A 27 16.82 -38.26 -0.95
N ASP A 28 16.66 -39.04 0.10
CA ASP A 28 15.38 -39.59 0.53
C ASP A 28 14.72 -38.61 1.51
N GLY A 29 13.40 -38.47 1.39
CA GLY A 29 12.52 -38.38 2.56
C GLY A 29 12.18 -37.00 3.12
N ARG A 30 11.02 -36.49 2.67
CA ARG A 30 10.02 -35.73 3.44
C ARG A 30 10.47 -34.47 4.19
N SER A 31 10.05 -33.33 3.64
CA SER A 31 9.47 -32.21 4.40
C SER A 31 8.37 -31.56 3.53
N GLN A 32 7.18 -32.16 3.50
CA GLN A 32 6.00 -31.57 4.16
C GLN A 32 6.04 -30.04 4.30
N GLY A 33 5.29 -29.38 3.42
CA GLY A 33 4.33 -28.35 3.81
C GLY A 33 4.91 -27.01 4.28
N ARG A 34 5.32 -26.17 3.33
CA ARG A 34 5.18 -24.72 3.52
C ARG A 34 4.71 -24.07 2.23
N HIS A 35 3.48 -24.41 1.83
CA HIS A 35 2.65 -23.46 1.10
C HIS A 35 2.33 -22.34 2.08
N GLU A 36 3.24 -21.39 2.22
CA GLU A 36 2.95 -20.10 2.85
C GLU A 36 1.78 -19.50 2.06
N ARG A 37 0.61 -19.48 2.68
CA ARG A 37 -0.59 -18.87 2.12
C ARG A 37 -0.34 -17.37 2.04
N GLN A 38 0.20 -16.93 0.92
CA GLN A 38 0.49 -15.52 0.64
C GLN A 38 -0.78 -14.63 0.70
N GLY A 39 -1.97 -15.23 0.80
CA GLY A 39 -3.26 -14.56 1.02
C GLY A 39 -3.59 -14.17 2.47
N ASP A 40 -2.94 -14.72 3.50
CA ASP A 40 -3.28 -14.43 4.91
C ASP A 40 -2.70 -13.09 5.42
N SER A 41 -1.61 -12.61 4.82
CA SER A 41 -0.89 -11.42 5.30
C SER A 41 -1.65 -10.13 4.98
N SER A 42 -2.19 -10.02 3.76
CA SER A 42 -2.95 -8.85 3.30
C SER A 42 -4.26 -8.70 4.08
N ALA A 43 -4.90 -9.82 4.40
CA ALA A 43 -6.12 -9.87 5.21
C ALA A 43 -5.88 -9.31 6.61
N ARG A 44 -4.84 -9.79 7.32
CA ARG A 44 -4.51 -9.33 8.67
C ARG A 44 -4.19 -7.84 8.76
N ILE A 45 -3.56 -7.27 7.73
CA ILE A 45 -3.25 -5.84 7.68
C ILE A 45 -4.55 -5.01 7.66
N LEU A 46 -5.58 -5.41 6.92
CA LEU A 46 -6.80 -4.60 6.82
C LEU A 46 -7.76 -4.74 8.02
N LEU A 47 -7.55 -5.72 8.89
CA LEU A 47 -8.46 -6.02 10.00
C LEU A 47 -8.33 -5.02 11.16
N ASN A 48 -7.15 -4.44 11.37
CA ASN A 48 -6.91 -3.43 12.40
C ASN A 48 -6.93 -1.99 11.84
N GLU A 49 -7.03 -1.00 12.74
CA GLU A 49 -7.09 0.42 12.38
C GLU A 49 -5.79 0.90 11.74
N GLU A 50 -4.64 0.49 12.27
CA GLU A 50 -3.32 0.89 11.77
C GLU A 50 -3.09 0.46 10.32
N GLY A 51 -3.46 -0.76 9.95
CA GLY A 51 -3.28 -1.25 8.60
C GLY A 51 -4.37 -0.78 7.62
N TRP A 52 -5.57 -0.44 8.11
CA TRP A 52 -6.53 0.37 7.33
C TRP A 52 -5.93 1.74 6.98
N ASN A 53 -5.40 2.44 7.98
CA ASN A 53 -4.79 3.76 7.81
C ASN A 53 -3.61 3.71 6.83
N ALA A 54 -2.73 2.70 6.97
CA ALA A 54 -1.62 2.46 6.05
C ALA A 54 -2.09 2.18 4.61
N ALA A 55 -3.14 1.37 4.43
CA ALA A 55 -3.67 1.06 3.12
C ALA A 55 -4.30 2.30 2.44
N CYS A 56 -5.05 3.11 3.20
CA CYS A 56 -5.58 4.38 2.71
C CYS A 56 -4.47 5.36 2.31
N ALA A 57 -3.46 5.53 3.16
CA ALA A 57 -2.32 6.41 2.86
C ALA A 57 -1.55 5.93 1.62
N ALA A 58 -1.28 4.63 1.50
CA ALA A 58 -0.59 4.07 0.33
C ALA A 58 -1.40 4.26 -0.96
N ALA A 59 -2.73 4.11 -0.91
CA ALA A 59 -3.60 4.36 -2.06
C ALA A 59 -3.56 5.84 -2.49
N ALA A 60 -3.67 6.77 -1.53
CA ALA A 60 -3.60 8.20 -1.79
C ALA A 60 -2.23 8.62 -2.35
N GLN A 61 -1.14 8.08 -1.79
CA GLN A 61 0.22 8.31 -2.28
C GLN A 61 0.38 7.85 -3.73
N ALA A 62 -0.10 6.65 -4.08
CA ALA A 62 -0.01 6.14 -5.45
C ALA A 62 -0.83 6.99 -6.45
N ILE A 63 -2.06 7.39 -6.06
CA ILE A 63 -2.93 8.24 -6.89
C ILE A 63 -2.25 9.59 -7.16
N ALA A 64 -1.78 10.26 -6.12
CA ALA A 64 -1.14 11.56 -6.25
C ALA A 64 0.21 11.48 -6.98
N ALA A 65 1.02 10.45 -6.69
CA ALA A 65 2.29 10.22 -7.38
C ALA A 65 2.10 10.10 -8.89
N HIS A 66 1.11 9.33 -9.32
CA HIS A 66 0.75 9.19 -10.73
C HIS A 66 0.21 10.49 -11.33
N ALA A 67 -0.70 11.19 -10.64
CA ALA A 67 -1.33 12.41 -11.15
C ALA A 67 -0.35 13.57 -11.35
N TYR A 68 0.66 13.64 -10.50
CA TYR A 68 1.65 14.72 -10.51
C TYR A 68 2.97 14.32 -11.18
N ASP A 69 3.12 13.09 -11.67
CA ASP A 69 4.37 12.55 -12.23
C ASP A 69 5.56 12.68 -11.24
N MET A 70 5.35 12.23 -10.00
CA MET A 70 6.40 12.16 -8.98
C MET A 70 6.66 10.74 -8.49
N THR A 71 7.88 10.50 -8.01
CA THR A 71 8.23 9.22 -7.36
C THR A 71 7.73 9.17 -5.92
N LEU A 72 7.59 7.97 -5.35
CA LEU A 72 7.29 7.82 -3.92
C LEU A 72 8.41 8.38 -3.03
N ASP A 73 9.66 8.35 -3.46
CA ASP A 73 10.76 9.02 -2.75
C ASP A 73 10.53 10.53 -2.70
N GLN A 74 10.08 11.11 -3.81
CA GLN A 74 9.64 12.50 -3.83
C GLN A 74 8.40 12.72 -2.98
N MET A 75 7.47 11.77 -2.85
CA MET A 75 6.31 11.89 -1.95
C MET A 75 6.76 12.02 -0.47
N LEU A 76 7.74 11.22 -0.06
CA LEU A 76 8.14 11.08 1.35
C LEU A 76 9.32 11.99 1.76
N ALA A 77 10.03 12.59 0.81
CA ALA A 77 11.19 13.42 1.13
C ALA A 77 10.82 14.66 1.99
N LYS A 78 11.71 15.00 2.93
CA LYS A 78 11.53 16.12 3.89
C LYS A 78 12.10 17.45 3.40
N ASN A 79 12.80 17.45 2.27
CA ASN A 79 13.47 18.63 1.73
C ASN A 79 12.50 19.61 1.03
N ARG A 80 12.98 20.84 0.83
CA ARG A 80 12.35 21.80 -0.08
C ARG A 80 12.33 21.20 -1.48
N CYS A 81 11.20 21.31 -2.15
CA CYS A 81 10.96 20.74 -3.46
C CYS A 81 10.28 21.76 -4.38
N ARG A 82 10.09 21.37 -5.64
CA ARG A 82 9.32 22.16 -6.60
C ARG A 82 7.87 22.27 -6.15
N ALA A 83 7.21 23.38 -6.49
CA ALA A 83 5.84 23.68 -6.06
C ALA A 83 4.85 22.56 -6.39
N TRP A 84 4.92 21.99 -7.60
CA TRP A 84 4.05 20.88 -8.02
C TRP A 84 4.28 19.58 -7.21
N ILE A 85 5.51 19.33 -6.72
CA ILE A 85 5.79 18.19 -5.84
C ILE A 85 5.16 18.44 -4.47
N ALA A 86 5.30 19.65 -3.93
CA ALA A 86 4.68 20.01 -2.67
C ALA A 86 3.14 19.91 -2.74
N GLU A 87 2.56 20.32 -3.86
CA GLU A 87 1.13 20.23 -4.11
C GLU A 87 0.65 18.77 -4.17
N GLY A 88 1.32 17.89 -4.93
CA GLY A 88 0.92 16.48 -4.97
C GLY A 88 1.03 15.79 -3.61
N ARG A 89 2.00 16.17 -2.76
CA ARG A 89 2.04 15.72 -1.36
C ARG A 89 0.84 16.22 -0.56
N GLN A 90 0.44 17.48 -0.75
CA GLN A 90 -0.73 18.08 -0.09
C GLN A 90 -2.02 17.38 -0.51
N VAL A 91 -2.17 17.08 -1.81
CA VAL A 91 -3.27 16.27 -2.33
C VAL A 91 -3.29 14.87 -1.73
N ALA A 92 -2.15 14.19 -1.64
CA ALA A 92 -2.09 12.85 -1.04
C ALA A 92 -2.53 12.87 0.44
N MET A 93 -2.04 13.86 1.21
CA MET A 93 -2.45 14.07 2.61
C MET A 93 -3.95 14.36 2.72
N TYR A 94 -4.48 15.22 1.85
CA TYR A 94 -5.90 15.54 1.75
C TYR A 94 -6.75 14.29 1.47
N LEU A 95 -6.41 13.52 0.43
CA LEU A 95 -7.12 12.29 0.07
C LEU A 95 -7.09 11.25 1.19
N THR A 96 -5.97 11.12 1.91
CA THR A 96 -5.84 10.20 3.05
C THR A 96 -6.79 10.59 4.18
N HIS A 97 -6.81 11.88 4.54
CA HIS A 97 -7.63 12.38 5.64
C HIS A 97 -9.11 12.48 5.28
N VAL A 98 -9.44 13.17 4.18
CA VAL A 98 -10.81 13.54 3.83
C VAL A 98 -11.55 12.41 3.14
N ILE A 99 -10.90 11.66 2.24
CA ILE A 99 -11.57 10.56 1.54
C ILE A 99 -11.35 9.23 2.26
N GLY A 100 -10.13 8.98 2.73
CA GLY A 100 -9.77 7.80 3.52
C GLY A 100 -10.30 7.82 4.95
N GLN A 101 -10.75 8.99 5.44
CA GLN A 101 -11.25 9.19 6.81
C GLN A 101 -10.20 8.81 7.87
N VAL A 102 -8.91 8.91 7.53
CA VAL A 102 -7.80 8.64 8.45
C VAL A 102 -7.57 9.89 9.32
N PRO A 103 -7.47 9.78 10.65
CA PRO A 103 -7.20 10.94 11.51
C PRO A 103 -5.92 11.68 11.12
N LEU A 104 -5.85 13.00 11.37
CA LEU A 104 -4.67 13.81 11.07
C LEU A 104 -3.40 13.31 11.79
N SER A 105 -3.57 12.82 13.03
CA SER A 105 -2.48 12.23 13.84
C SER A 105 -1.87 11.00 13.19
N ASP A 106 -2.68 10.24 12.45
CA ASP A 106 -2.30 8.94 11.89
C ASP A 106 -1.87 9.12 10.44
N THR A 107 -2.44 10.11 9.75
CA THR A 107 -2.03 10.53 8.40
C THR A 107 -0.57 11.00 8.40
N GLY A 108 -0.18 11.88 9.33
CA GLY A 108 1.16 12.48 9.36
C GLY A 108 2.32 11.48 9.28
N PRO A 109 2.36 10.45 10.16
CA PRO A 109 3.35 9.38 10.12
C PRO A 109 3.55 8.74 8.75
N HIS A 110 2.48 8.50 7.98
CA HIS A 110 2.58 7.91 6.64
C HIS A 110 3.29 8.80 5.61
N PHE A 111 3.40 10.10 5.87
CA PHE A 111 4.13 11.06 5.04
C PHE A 111 5.43 11.56 5.70
N GLY A 112 5.78 11.05 6.89
CA GLY A 112 6.90 11.54 7.69
C GLY A 112 6.72 12.99 8.16
N ARG A 113 5.47 13.42 8.37
CA ARG A 113 5.06 14.77 8.74
C ARG A 113 4.31 14.78 10.07
N ASP A 114 4.23 15.96 10.68
CA ASP A 114 3.42 16.16 11.87
C ASP A 114 1.95 16.44 11.48
N ARG A 115 1.02 16.26 12.42
CA ARG A 115 -0.42 16.47 12.19
C ARG A 115 -0.76 17.89 11.72
N THR A 116 -0.01 18.91 12.14
CA THR A 116 -0.26 20.31 11.73
C THR A 116 0.16 20.55 10.28
N THR A 117 1.20 19.86 9.79
CA THR A 117 1.52 19.85 8.35
C THR A 117 0.38 19.26 7.54
N VAL A 118 -0.26 18.18 8.01
CA VAL A 118 -1.43 17.58 7.34
C VAL A 118 -2.63 18.53 7.38
N ALA A 119 -2.90 19.16 8.53
CA ALA A 119 -3.97 20.14 8.65
C ALA A 119 -3.78 21.33 7.71
N HIS A 120 -2.55 21.86 7.64
CA HIS A 120 -2.17 22.92 6.71
C HIS A 120 -2.33 22.48 5.26
N ALA A 121 -1.93 21.26 4.92
CA ALA A 121 -2.16 20.70 3.59
C ALA A 121 -3.64 20.66 3.24
N CYS A 122 -4.50 20.20 4.17
CA CYS A 122 -5.93 20.13 3.92
C CYS A 122 -6.53 21.53 3.71
N ALA A 123 -6.23 22.49 4.58
CA ALA A 123 -6.69 23.87 4.44
C ALA A 123 -6.29 24.47 3.09
N ARG A 124 -5.03 24.28 2.68
CA ARG A 124 -4.53 24.79 1.39
C ARG A 124 -5.21 24.15 0.18
N ILE A 125 -5.63 22.90 0.28
CA ILE A 125 -6.37 22.23 -0.81
C ILE A 125 -7.80 22.75 -0.88
N GLU A 126 -8.47 22.95 0.27
CA GLU A 126 -9.81 23.55 0.32
C GLU A 126 -9.82 24.98 -0.22
N ASP A 127 -8.84 25.82 0.17
CA ASP A 127 -8.70 27.19 -0.36
C ASP A 127 -8.57 27.23 -1.89
N ARG A 128 -8.00 26.18 -2.50
CA ARG A 128 -7.80 26.10 -3.94
C ARG A 128 -8.98 25.53 -4.70
N ARG A 129 -9.99 24.99 -4.03
CA ARG A 129 -11.21 24.51 -4.71
C ARG A 129 -12.01 25.63 -5.37
N ASP A 130 -11.73 26.88 -5.02
CA ASP A 130 -12.28 28.04 -5.73
C ASP A 130 -11.72 28.17 -7.16
N GLU A 131 -10.63 27.46 -7.50
CA GLU A 131 -10.08 27.39 -8.85
C GLU A 131 -10.73 26.22 -9.65
N ASP A 132 -11.65 26.52 -10.57
CA ASP A 132 -12.40 25.50 -11.35
C ASP A 132 -11.51 24.40 -11.96
N TYR A 133 -10.36 24.76 -12.51
CA TYR A 133 -9.45 23.78 -13.13
C TYR A 133 -8.87 22.81 -12.09
N PHE A 134 -8.50 23.32 -10.92
CA PHE A 134 -7.97 22.52 -9.84
C PHE A 134 -9.06 21.64 -9.22
N ASP A 135 -10.24 22.20 -8.94
CA ASP A 135 -11.35 21.45 -8.33
C ASP A 135 -11.83 20.29 -9.22
N ASN A 136 -11.97 20.53 -10.53
CA ASN A 136 -12.27 19.48 -11.50
C ASN A 136 -11.20 18.37 -11.55
N GLY A 137 -9.93 18.74 -11.40
CA GLY A 137 -8.83 17.78 -11.29
C GLY A 137 -8.91 16.98 -10.00
N LEU A 138 -9.14 17.66 -8.88
CA LEU A 138 -9.24 17.06 -7.55
C LEU A 138 -10.42 16.09 -7.46
N MET A 139 -11.61 16.45 -7.98
CA MET A 139 -12.78 15.56 -8.03
C MET A 139 -12.50 14.21 -8.71
N ARG A 140 -11.65 14.20 -9.75
CA ARG A 140 -11.24 12.95 -10.42
C ARG A 140 -10.38 12.09 -9.50
N LEU A 141 -9.44 12.70 -8.78
CA LEU A 141 -8.59 12.00 -7.81
C LEU A 141 -9.39 11.49 -6.61
N GLU A 142 -10.36 12.26 -6.13
CA GLU A 142 -11.30 11.86 -5.09
C GLU A 142 -12.13 10.65 -5.52
N SER A 143 -12.65 10.67 -6.75
CA SER A 143 -13.40 9.53 -7.30
C SER A 143 -12.54 8.26 -7.39
N LEU A 144 -11.28 8.38 -7.81
CA LEU A 144 -10.32 7.27 -7.78
C LEU A 144 -10.07 6.78 -6.35
N MET A 145 -9.89 7.68 -5.40
CA MET A 145 -9.67 7.34 -4.00
C MET A 145 -10.89 6.65 -3.39
N MET A 146 -12.10 7.15 -3.65
CA MET A 146 -13.37 6.52 -3.22
C MET A 146 -13.50 5.10 -3.76
N LYS A 147 -13.13 4.88 -5.02
CA LYS A 147 -13.09 3.53 -5.60
C LYS A 147 -12.11 2.63 -4.83
N ARG A 148 -10.89 3.12 -4.54
CA ARG A 148 -9.89 2.35 -3.78
C ARG A 148 -10.34 2.06 -2.35
N VAL A 149 -10.95 3.03 -1.66
CA VAL A 149 -11.54 2.84 -0.33
C VAL A 149 -12.64 1.77 -0.37
N GLY A 150 -13.49 1.76 -1.41
CA GLY A 150 -14.49 0.71 -1.61
C GLY A 150 -13.88 -0.68 -1.80
N GLU A 151 -12.81 -0.79 -2.60
CA GLU A 151 -12.04 -2.03 -2.78
C GLU A 151 -11.42 -2.51 -1.46
N LEU A 152 -10.82 -1.60 -0.67
CA LEU A 152 -10.24 -1.92 0.64
C LEU A 152 -11.32 -2.37 1.64
N LYS A 153 -12.50 -1.72 1.66
CA LYS A 153 -13.63 -2.14 2.50
C LYS A 153 -14.08 -3.55 2.15
N MET A 154 -14.18 -3.86 0.85
CA MET A 154 -14.53 -5.19 0.39
C MET A 154 -13.49 -6.23 0.83
N GLN A 155 -12.20 -5.93 0.66
CA GLN A 155 -11.13 -6.82 1.10
C GLN A 155 -11.16 -7.06 2.61
N ARG A 156 -11.44 -6.03 3.41
CA ARG A 156 -11.62 -6.15 4.86
C ARG A 156 -12.81 -7.05 5.22
N LEU A 157 -13.96 -6.88 4.57
CA LEU A 157 -15.14 -7.72 4.82
C LEU A 157 -14.86 -9.20 4.50
N LEU A 158 -14.26 -9.48 3.35
CA LEU A 158 -13.90 -10.84 2.96
C LEU A 158 -12.87 -11.46 3.91
N ALA A 159 -11.91 -10.67 4.39
CA ALA A 159 -10.94 -11.11 5.39
C ALA A 159 -11.60 -11.52 6.72
N VAL A 160 -12.66 -10.81 7.13
CA VAL A 160 -13.42 -11.11 8.36
C VAL A 160 -14.22 -12.38 8.20
N GLU A 161 -14.87 -12.56 7.05
CA GLU A 161 -15.62 -13.78 6.74
C GLU A 161 -14.70 -15.00 6.77
N ALA A 162 -13.54 -14.93 6.12
CA ALA A 162 -12.52 -15.97 6.19
C ALA A 162 -12.02 -16.22 7.63
N ALA A 163 -11.87 -15.16 8.45
CA ALA A 163 -11.47 -15.29 9.85
C ALA A 163 -12.55 -15.96 10.72
N ARG A 164 -13.84 -15.69 10.44
CA ARG A 164 -14.98 -16.34 11.09
C ARG A 164 -15.04 -17.83 10.75
N GLU A 165 -14.87 -18.18 9.48
CA GLU A 165 -14.80 -19.58 9.04
C GLU A 165 -13.62 -20.34 9.68
N ALA A 166 -12.50 -19.64 9.92
CA ALA A 166 -11.34 -20.18 10.63
C ALA A 166 -11.49 -20.23 12.17
N GLY A 167 -12.65 -19.83 12.72
CA GLY A 167 -12.96 -19.93 14.14
C GLY A 167 -12.36 -18.83 15.04
N ASN A 168 -11.85 -17.73 14.48
CA ASN A 168 -11.25 -16.63 15.25
C ASN A 168 -12.31 -15.53 15.53
N ARG A 169 -12.75 -15.39 16.79
CA ARG A 169 -13.98 -14.64 17.16
C ARG A 169 -13.78 -13.16 17.54
N ASP A 170 -12.57 -12.61 17.48
CA ASP A 170 -12.29 -11.32 18.14
C ASP A 170 -12.47 -10.05 17.28
N HIS A 171 -13.17 -10.09 16.14
CA HIS A 171 -13.38 -8.89 15.32
C HIS A 171 -14.87 -8.62 15.08
N GLU A 172 -15.44 -7.73 15.91
CA GLU A 172 -16.75 -7.13 15.69
C GLU A 172 -16.62 -5.95 14.72
N ILE A 173 -17.41 -5.95 13.63
CA ILE A 173 -17.46 -4.83 12.67
C ILE A 173 -18.84 -4.20 12.75
N THR A 174 -18.86 -2.92 13.10
CA THR A 174 -20.05 -2.07 13.03
C THR A 174 -20.06 -1.33 11.69
N ILE A 175 -21.11 -1.52 10.89
CA ILE A 175 -21.32 -0.80 9.63
C ILE A 175 -22.31 0.33 9.90
N GLU A 176 -21.83 1.57 10.04
CA GLU A 176 -22.67 2.74 10.40
C GLU A 176 -23.46 3.34 9.22
N LYS A 177 -23.15 2.96 7.96
CA LYS A 177 -23.82 3.46 6.74
C LYS A 177 -23.99 2.35 5.71
N PRO A 178 -25.07 2.37 4.90
CA PRO A 178 -25.32 1.30 3.93
C PRO A 178 -24.23 1.25 2.86
N LEU A 179 -23.57 0.10 2.73
CA LEU A 179 -22.61 -0.15 1.67
C LEU A 179 -23.36 -0.62 0.42
N ILE A 180 -23.34 0.19 -0.65
CA ILE A 180 -23.90 -0.17 -1.96
C ILE A 180 -22.77 -0.65 -2.87
N ILE A 181 -22.77 -1.93 -3.23
CA ILE A 181 -21.81 -2.51 -4.17
C ILE A 181 -22.47 -2.68 -5.52
N ARG A 182 -21.92 -2.01 -6.54
CA ARG A 182 -22.29 -2.21 -7.94
C ARG A 182 -21.27 -3.11 -8.61
N THR A 183 -21.71 -4.24 -9.14
CA THR A 183 -20.85 -5.07 -9.99
C THR A 183 -20.82 -4.56 -11.42
N ALA A 184 -19.78 -4.91 -12.18
CA ALA A 184 -19.67 -4.62 -13.62
C ALA A 184 -20.84 -5.20 -14.44
N LYS A 185 -21.58 -6.19 -13.90
CA LYS A 185 -22.78 -6.79 -14.50
C LYS A 185 -24.10 -6.11 -14.06
N GLY A 186 -24.04 -4.98 -13.35
CA GLY A 186 -25.22 -4.23 -12.92
C GLY A 186 -25.98 -4.81 -11.71
N LYS A 187 -25.44 -5.83 -11.03
CA LYS A 187 -26.02 -6.28 -9.75
C LYS A 187 -25.66 -5.32 -8.62
N PHE A 188 -26.65 -4.99 -7.81
CA PHE A 188 -26.53 -4.17 -6.61
C PHE A 188 -26.60 -5.08 -5.38
N TYR A 189 -25.65 -4.93 -4.46
CA TYR A 189 -25.74 -5.50 -3.12
C TYR A 189 -25.81 -4.35 -2.13
N THR A 190 -26.88 -4.33 -1.34
CA THR A 190 -27.06 -3.37 -0.25
C THR A 190 -26.80 -4.10 1.06
N PHE A 191 -25.78 -3.69 1.79
CA PHE A 191 -25.55 -4.15 3.15
C PHE A 191 -26.19 -3.14 4.09
N GLN A 192 -27.28 -3.55 4.76
CA GLN A 192 -27.90 -2.75 5.81
C GLN A 192 -27.02 -2.84 7.08
N PRO A 193 -26.90 -1.74 7.85
CA PRO A 193 -26.41 -1.80 9.23
C PRO A 193 -27.18 -2.90 9.98
N ILE A 194 -26.48 -3.75 10.72
CA ILE A 194 -27.14 -4.64 11.67
C ILE A 194 -27.64 -3.72 12.78
N GLU A 195 -28.94 -3.43 12.82
CA GLU A 195 -29.55 -2.80 13.99
C GLU A 195 -29.28 -3.73 15.17
N GLY A 196 -28.58 -3.21 16.18
CA GLY A 196 -28.13 -3.98 17.33
C GLY A 196 -29.32 -4.74 17.92
N GLN A 197 -29.29 -6.07 17.82
CA GLN A 197 -30.14 -6.89 18.66
C GLN A 197 -29.65 -6.66 20.08
N GLN A 198 -30.42 -5.89 20.86
CA GLN A 198 -30.32 -5.93 22.30
C GLN A 198 -30.47 -7.39 22.69
N THR A 199 -29.38 -8.01 23.10
CA THR A 199 -29.42 -9.21 23.93
C THR A 199 -30.12 -8.80 25.23
N GLU A 200 -31.45 -8.96 25.27
CA GLU A 200 -32.17 -9.12 26.53
C GLU A 200 -31.67 -10.43 27.17
N ASP A 201 -30.66 -10.28 28.02
CA ASP A 201 -30.23 -11.34 28.93
C ASP A 201 -31.11 -11.26 30.19
N ARG A 202 -32.13 -12.12 30.21
CA ARG A 202 -32.95 -12.62 31.34
C ARG A 202 -33.73 -11.65 32.23
#